data_AF-A0A2M9Q7T6-F1
#
_entry.id   AF-A0A2M9Q7T6-F1
#
_cell.length_a   1.000
_cell.length_b   1.000
_cell.length_c   1.000
_cell.angle_alpha   90.00
_cell.angle_beta   90.00
_cell.angle_gamma   90.00
#
_symmetry.space_group_name_H-M   'P 1'
#
loop_
_entity.id
_entity.type
_entity.pdbx_description
1 polymer ?
#
loop_
_entity_poly.entity_id
_entity_poly.type
_entity_poly.pdbx_seq_one_letter_code
_entity_poly.pdbx_strand_id
1 'polypeptide(L)'
;SGLSKTVAENIVKVREETGQFTTRAQLKKIPRLGAKTYEQAIGFLRVPGAKNAFDATGIHPESYSVAEQVLEVAQIDKKELGTQKAEEAIAELDVEKLSGVLDIGVVTIQDIVDTLMKPSRDPRDAFPQPLLKTDVLKMEDLQVGMELQGTVRNVVDFGAFVDIGVKQDGLVHISKLQKRRIKHPLEVVALGDIVTVWVEQIDVNKGRISLTMLPPKDQTIEG
;
A
#
# COMPACT_ATOMS: atom_id res chain seq x y z
N SER A 1 11.02 -11.83 -7.66
CA SER A 1 11.69 -11.24 -8.85
C SER A 1 12.23 -12.35 -9.74
N GLY A 2 12.18 -12.22 -11.07
CA GLY A 2 12.84 -13.19 -11.97
C GLY A 2 12.00 -13.75 -13.13
N LEU A 3 10.70 -13.44 -13.22
CA LEU A 3 9.89 -13.85 -14.36
C LEU A 3 10.13 -12.94 -15.57
N SER A 4 10.41 -13.52 -16.73
CA SER A 4 10.43 -12.79 -18.00
C SER A 4 9.02 -12.67 -18.60
N LYS A 5 8.83 -11.74 -19.53
CA LYS A 5 7.56 -11.57 -20.26
C LYS A 5 7.04 -12.89 -20.84
N THR A 6 7.93 -13.67 -21.46
CA THR A 6 7.58 -14.96 -22.04
C THR A 6 7.12 -15.98 -21.00
N VAL A 7 7.73 -16.01 -19.81
CA VAL A 7 7.29 -16.92 -18.75
C VAL A 7 5.93 -16.49 -18.20
N ALA A 8 5.68 -15.18 -18.06
CA ALA A 8 4.38 -14.67 -17.65
C ALA A 8 3.27 -15.05 -18.63
N GLU A 9 3.51 -14.90 -19.94
CA GLU A 9 2.59 -15.34 -21.00
C GLU A 9 2.33 -16.86 -20.93
N ASN A 10 3.37 -17.66 -20.69
CA ASN A 10 3.21 -19.11 -20.53
C ASN A 10 2.40 -19.50 -19.28
N ILE A 11 2.53 -18.77 -18.18
CA ILE A 11 1.72 -18.99 -16.97
C ILE A 11 0.23 -18.76 -17.28
N VAL A 12 -0.10 -17.67 -17.98
CA VAL A 12 -1.49 -17.37 -18.37
C VAL A 12 -2.02 -18.46 -19.30
N LYS A 13 -1.25 -18.81 -20.34
CA LYS A 13 -1.64 -19.85 -21.30
C LYS A 13 -1.92 -21.20 -20.63
N VAL A 14 -1.02 -21.66 -19.75
CA VAL A 14 -1.23 -22.94 -19.04
C VAL A 14 -2.45 -22.87 -18.13
N ARG A 15 -2.71 -21.71 -17.49
CA ARG A 15 -3.91 -21.51 -16.67
C ARG A 15 -5.19 -21.53 -17.51
N GLU A 16 -5.19 -20.97 -18.72
CA GLU A 16 -6.34 -21.02 -19.63
C GLU A 16 -6.62 -22.44 -20.12
N GLU A 17 -5.57 -23.23 -20.38
CA GLU A 17 -5.68 -24.61 -20.87
C GLU A 17 -6.05 -25.62 -19.77
N THR A 18 -5.50 -25.47 -18.56
CA THR A 18 -5.62 -26.46 -17.47
C THR A 18 -6.49 -26.01 -16.30
N GLY A 19 -6.94 -24.75 -16.31
CA GLY A 19 -7.68 -24.15 -15.21
C GLY A 19 -6.78 -23.56 -14.12
N GLN A 20 -7.38 -23.28 -12.96
CA GLN A 20 -6.67 -22.66 -11.84
C GLN A 20 -5.58 -23.58 -11.26
N PHE A 21 -4.42 -23.01 -10.92
CA PHE A 21 -3.41 -23.72 -10.15
C PHE A 21 -3.94 -24.01 -8.73
N THR A 22 -3.72 -25.24 -8.26
CA THR A 22 -4.11 -25.70 -6.92
C THR A 22 -2.91 -25.89 -6.00
N THR A 23 -1.69 -25.86 -6.55
CA THR A 23 -0.43 -25.95 -5.79
C THR A 23 0.68 -25.16 -6.50
N ARG A 24 1.65 -24.68 -5.74
CA ARG A 24 2.88 -24.05 -6.26
C ARG A 24 3.74 -25.02 -7.07
N ALA A 25 3.66 -26.32 -6.81
CA ALA A 25 4.41 -27.33 -7.54
C ALA A 25 4.00 -27.41 -9.03
N GLN A 26 2.73 -27.08 -9.36
CA GLN A 26 2.27 -27.05 -10.75
C GLN A 26 2.99 -25.99 -11.58
N LEU A 27 3.44 -24.89 -10.96
CA LEU A 27 4.19 -23.84 -11.65
C LEU A 27 5.55 -24.34 -12.16
N LYS A 28 6.12 -25.42 -11.59
CA LYS A 28 7.35 -26.04 -12.13
C LYS A 28 7.20 -26.59 -13.56
N LYS A 29 5.95 -26.86 -13.98
CA LYS A 29 5.64 -27.39 -15.32
C LYS A 29 5.53 -26.29 -16.38
N ILE A 30 5.65 -25.02 -15.99
CA ILE A 30 5.56 -23.91 -16.93
C ILE A 30 6.73 -23.94 -17.92
N PRO A 31 6.46 -23.92 -19.23
CA PRO A 31 7.51 -23.89 -20.23
C PRO A 31 8.45 -22.70 -20.01
N ARG A 32 9.76 -22.95 -20.12
CA ARG A 32 10.84 -21.96 -19.95
C ARG A 32 10.98 -21.38 -18.53
N LEU A 33 10.27 -21.92 -17.54
CA LEU A 33 10.55 -21.62 -16.14
C LEU A 33 11.61 -22.59 -15.61
N GLY A 34 12.86 -22.13 -15.55
CA GLY A 34 13.97 -22.92 -14.99
C GLY A 34 13.89 -23.09 -13.47
N ALA A 35 14.53 -24.11 -12.92
CA ALA A 35 14.49 -24.43 -11.48
C ALA A 35 14.95 -23.26 -10.60
N LYS A 36 16.04 -22.58 -10.98
CA LYS A 36 16.57 -21.40 -10.24
C LYS A 36 15.60 -20.21 -10.28
N THR A 37 14.97 -19.98 -11.45
CA THR A 37 13.97 -18.92 -11.61
C THR A 37 12.70 -19.24 -10.83
N TYR A 38 12.29 -20.51 -10.81
CA TYR A 38 11.19 -20.99 -10.00
C TYR A 38 11.45 -20.69 -8.52
N GLU A 39 12.59 -21.10 -7.99
CA GLU A 39 12.99 -20.85 -6.60
C GLU A 39 12.95 -19.36 -6.25
N GLN A 40 13.54 -18.50 -7.07
CA GLN A 40 13.51 -17.04 -6.83
C GLN A 40 12.12 -16.40 -6.95
N ALA A 41 11.21 -17.00 -7.71
CA ALA A 41 9.88 -16.45 -7.97
C ALA A 41 8.81 -17.01 -7.03
N ILE A 42 8.96 -18.24 -6.54
CA ILE A 42 7.85 -19.00 -5.95
C ILE A 42 7.37 -18.41 -4.62
N GLY A 43 8.25 -17.78 -3.84
CA GLY A 43 7.86 -17.04 -2.62
C GLY A 43 6.97 -15.82 -2.89
N PHE A 44 6.98 -15.28 -4.11
CA PHE A 44 6.16 -14.13 -4.51
C PHE A 44 4.86 -14.54 -5.21
N LEU A 45 4.74 -15.81 -5.63
CA LEU A 45 3.56 -16.31 -6.33
C LEU A 45 2.60 -16.95 -5.34
N ARG A 46 1.47 -16.28 -5.10
CA ARG A 46 0.39 -16.80 -4.25
C ARG A 46 -0.60 -17.60 -5.09
N VAL A 47 -1.08 -18.72 -4.56
CA VAL A 47 -2.10 -19.57 -5.18
C VAL A 47 -3.36 -19.55 -4.31
N PRO A 48 -4.34 -18.68 -4.59
CA PRO A 48 -5.59 -18.63 -3.82
C PRO A 48 -6.34 -19.96 -3.92
N GLY A 49 -6.84 -20.45 -2.78
CA GLY A 49 -7.56 -21.73 -2.72
C GLY A 49 -6.66 -22.97 -2.93
N ALA A 50 -5.35 -22.83 -2.72
CA ALA A 50 -4.44 -23.96 -2.82
C ALA A 50 -4.75 -25.05 -1.79
N LYS A 51 -4.39 -26.30 -2.14
CA LYS A 51 -4.53 -27.44 -1.24
C LYS A 51 -3.69 -27.30 0.03
N ASN A 52 -2.52 -26.66 -0.08
CA ASN A 52 -1.70 -26.29 1.05
C ASN A 52 -1.92 -24.81 1.36
N ALA A 53 -2.36 -24.49 2.59
CA ALA A 53 -2.65 -23.12 2.99
C ALA A 53 -1.44 -22.17 2.83
N PHE A 54 -0.21 -22.67 3.00
CA PHE A 54 1.01 -21.87 2.83
C PHE A 54 1.25 -21.40 1.38
N ASP A 55 0.70 -22.11 0.39
CA ASP A 55 0.84 -21.68 -1.01
C ASP A 55 0.06 -20.39 -1.30
N ALA A 56 -0.90 -20.03 -0.44
CA ALA A 56 -1.61 -18.75 -0.50
C ALA A 56 -0.87 -17.61 0.23
N THR A 57 0.16 -17.91 1.02
CA THR A 57 0.89 -16.93 1.84
C THR A 57 2.21 -16.49 1.19
N GLY A 58 2.89 -15.53 1.81
CA GLY A 58 4.24 -15.11 1.40
C GLY A 58 5.36 -16.08 1.82
N ILE A 59 5.06 -17.16 2.55
CA ILE A 59 6.07 -18.08 3.09
C ILE A 59 6.72 -18.83 1.93
N HIS A 60 8.04 -18.84 1.87
CA HIS A 60 8.76 -19.60 0.85
C HIS A 60 8.68 -21.11 1.15
N PRO A 61 8.59 -22.00 0.13
CA PRO A 61 8.55 -23.45 0.36
C PRO A 61 9.70 -24.02 1.20
N GLU A 62 10.87 -23.36 1.21
CA GLU A 62 12.00 -23.73 2.07
C GLU A 62 11.69 -23.59 3.57
N SER A 63 10.75 -22.71 3.93
CA SER A 63 10.36 -22.41 5.30
C SER A 63 9.09 -23.14 5.72
N TYR A 64 8.54 -24.06 4.90
CA TYR A 64 7.31 -24.77 5.24
C TYR A 64 7.45 -25.65 6.48
N SER A 65 8.59 -26.33 6.66
CA SER A 65 8.85 -27.13 7.86
C SER A 65 8.82 -26.28 9.13
N VAL A 66 9.38 -25.08 9.06
CA VAL A 66 9.42 -24.12 10.17
C VAL A 66 8.03 -23.58 10.47
N ALA A 67 7.29 -23.19 9.42
CA ALA A 67 5.91 -22.72 9.56
C ALA A 67 5.00 -23.81 10.16
N GLU A 68 5.24 -25.09 9.87
CA GLU A 68 4.53 -26.19 10.52
C GLU A 68 4.81 -26.26 12.01
N GLN A 69 6.08 -26.16 12.42
CA GLN A 69 6.48 -26.17 13.82
C GLN A 69 5.90 -24.98 14.59
N VAL A 70 5.87 -23.79 13.98
CA VAL A 70 5.26 -22.59 14.58
C VAL A 70 3.76 -22.82 14.83
N LEU A 71 3.03 -23.40 13.86
CA LEU A 71 1.61 -23.73 14.04
C LEU A 71 1.36 -24.82 15.07
N GLU A 72 2.26 -25.80 15.17
CA GLU A 72 2.19 -26.84 16.20
C GLU A 72 2.33 -26.25 17.60
N VAL A 73 3.26 -25.30 17.79
CA VAL A 73 3.41 -24.57 19.07
C VAL A 73 2.19 -23.69 19.35
N ALA A 74 1.62 -23.05 18.34
CA ALA A 74 0.39 -22.27 18.46
C ALA A 74 -0.88 -23.12 18.65
N GLN A 75 -0.79 -24.44 18.45
CA GLN A 75 -1.93 -25.36 18.46
C GLN A 75 -3.03 -24.97 17.45
N ILE A 76 -2.62 -24.49 16.28
CA ILE A 76 -3.52 -24.05 15.21
C ILE A 76 -3.39 -24.99 14.01
N ASP A 77 -4.53 -25.48 13.51
CA ASP A 77 -4.52 -26.24 12.25
C ASP A 77 -4.29 -25.28 11.06
N LYS A 78 -3.56 -25.74 10.05
CA LYS A 78 -3.30 -24.95 8.83
C LYS A 78 -4.58 -24.44 8.15
N LYS A 79 -5.72 -25.13 8.30
CA LYS A 79 -7.02 -24.72 7.74
C LYS A 79 -7.65 -23.57 8.50
N GLU A 80 -7.23 -23.33 9.74
CA GLU A 80 -7.67 -22.21 10.57
C GLU A 80 -6.87 -20.93 10.28
N LEU A 81 -5.84 -20.99 9.42
CA LEU A 81 -5.08 -19.81 9.00
C LEU A 81 -5.97 -18.74 8.40
N GLY A 82 -5.80 -17.50 8.86
CA GLY A 82 -6.62 -16.36 8.46
C GLY A 82 -7.92 -16.20 9.26
N THR A 83 -8.20 -17.06 10.24
CA THR A 83 -9.24 -16.82 11.24
C THR A 83 -8.73 -15.95 12.38
N GLN A 84 -9.62 -15.23 13.06
CA GLN A 84 -9.28 -14.43 14.24
C GLN A 84 -8.61 -15.27 15.34
N LYS A 85 -9.11 -16.50 15.58
CA LYS A 85 -8.54 -17.44 16.55
C LYS A 85 -7.08 -17.76 16.23
N ALA A 86 -6.76 -18.02 14.97
CA ALA A 86 -5.37 -18.27 14.56
C ALA A 86 -4.51 -17.02 14.73
N GLU A 87 -5.01 -15.84 14.36
CA GLU A 87 -4.29 -14.57 14.55
C GLU A 87 -3.95 -14.31 16.02
N GLU A 88 -4.91 -14.49 16.94
CA GLU A 88 -4.72 -14.32 18.38
C GLU A 88 -3.71 -15.33 18.95
N ALA A 89 -3.87 -16.63 18.63
CA ALA A 89 -2.97 -17.68 19.12
C ALA A 89 -1.53 -17.51 18.63
N ILE A 90 -1.35 -17.06 17.38
CA ILE A 90 -0.02 -16.82 16.82
C ILE A 90 0.60 -15.53 17.39
N ALA A 91 -0.22 -14.51 17.70
CA ALA A 91 0.25 -13.27 18.32
C ALA A 91 0.80 -13.44 19.74
N GLU A 92 0.34 -14.47 20.46
CA GLU A 92 0.82 -14.78 21.83
C GLU A 92 2.16 -15.52 21.84
N LEU A 93 2.69 -15.93 20.68
CA LEU A 93 3.94 -16.67 20.60
C LEU A 93 5.15 -15.82 20.98
N ASP A 94 6.06 -16.44 21.74
CA ASP A 94 7.36 -15.86 22.08
C ASP A 94 8.38 -16.19 20.99
N VAL A 95 8.64 -15.23 20.11
CA VAL A 95 9.54 -15.35 18.94
C VAL A 95 10.98 -15.64 19.36
N GLU A 96 11.46 -15.09 20.47
CA GLU A 96 12.82 -15.32 20.95
C GLU A 96 12.99 -16.76 21.44
N LYS A 97 12.00 -17.28 22.19
CA LYS A 97 12.01 -18.69 22.60
C LYS A 97 11.91 -19.63 21.42
N LEU A 98 11.02 -19.34 20.45
CA LEU A 98 10.88 -20.13 19.24
C LEU A 98 12.17 -20.18 18.42
N SER A 99 12.85 -19.03 18.27
CA SER A 99 14.15 -18.95 17.62
C SER A 99 15.18 -19.88 18.29
N GLY A 100 15.23 -19.90 19.63
CA GLY A 100 16.13 -20.78 20.38
C GLY A 100 15.79 -22.26 20.28
N VAL A 101 14.51 -22.63 20.23
CA VAL A 101 14.06 -24.03 20.14
C VAL A 101 14.24 -24.59 18.73
N LEU A 102 13.99 -23.77 17.70
CA LEU A 102 14.02 -24.19 16.30
C LEU A 102 15.40 -24.01 15.65
N ASP A 103 16.36 -23.39 16.34
CA ASP A 103 17.71 -23.05 15.83
C ASP A 103 17.66 -22.22 14.53
N ILE A 104 16.75 -21.24 14.51
CA ILE A 104 16.51 -20.36 13.37
C ILE A 104 16.66 -18.92 13.84
N GLY A 105 17.26 -18.07 13.01
CA GLY A 105 17.42 -16.65 13.33
C GLY A 105 16.09 -15.98 13.67
N VAL A 106 16.10 -15.15 14.72
CA VAL A 106 14.93 -14.41 15.24
C VAL A 106 14.18 -13.67 14.13
N VAL A 107 14.91 -13.03 13.21
CA VAL A 107 14.32 -12.28 12.07
C VAL A 107 13.48 -13.19 11.17
N THR A 108 13.98 -14.39 10.86
CA THR A 108 13.27 -15.35 10.00
C THR A 108 12.03 -15.90 10.69
N ILE A 109 12.11 -16.18 12.00
CA ILE A 109 10.92 -16.59 12.76
C ILE A 109 9.89 -15.47 12.82
N GLN A 110 10.32 -14.23 13.07
CA GLN A 110 9.42 -13.08 13.08
C GLN A 110 8.70 -12.92 11.74
N ASP A 111 9.41 -13.00 10.62
CA ASP A 111 8.80 -12.91 9.27
C ASP A 111 7.76 -14.02 9.03
N ILE A 112 8.04 -15.24 9.49
CA ILE A 112 7.11 -16.37 9.40
C ILE A 112 5.87 -16.12 10.27
N VAL A 113 6.06 -15.71 11.54
CA VAL A 113 4.97 -15.41 12.48
C VAL A 113 4.08 -14.30 11.92
N ASP A 114 4.66 -13.19 11.48
CA ASP A 114 3.94 -12.07 10.89
C ASP A 114 3.13 -12.50 9.64
N THR A 115 3.73 -13.37 8.81
CA THR A 115 3.06 -13.92 7.63
C THR A 115 1.94 -14.88 8.01
N LEU A 116 2.10 -15.71 9.03
CA LEU A 116 1.05 -16.64 9.48
C LEU A 116 -0.11 -15.91 10.18
N MET A 117 0.16 -14.83 10.91
CA MET A 117 -0.86 -13.96 11.49
C MET A 117 -1.72 -13.32 10.39
N LYS A 118 -1.07 -12.83 9.33
CA LYS A 118 -1.77 -12.12 8.24
C LYS A 118 -1.40 -12.74 6.89
N PRO A 119 -1.91 -13.93 6.56
CA PRO A 119 -1.51 -14.71 5.38
C PRO A 119 -1.76 -14.00 4.05
N SER A 120 -2.80 -13.18 4.00
CA SER A 120 -3.18 -12.40 2.82
C SER A 120 -2.63 -10.98 2.81
N ARG A 121 -1.87 -10.56 3.83
CA ARG A 121 -1.40 -9.16 3.96
C ARG A 121 -0.68 -8.73 2.69
N ASP A 122 -1.10 -7.61 2.15
CA ASP A 122 -0.30 -6.92 1.16
C ASP A 122 0.74 -6.09 1.94
N PRO A 123 2.05 -6.25 1.69
CA PRO A 123 3.04 -5.36 2.30
C PRO A 123 2.76 -3.89 1.99
N ARG A 124 1.98 -3.57 0.94
CA ARG A 124 1.48 -2.23 0.63
C ARG A 124 0.43 -1.72 1.61
N ASP A 125 -0.25 -2.57 2.37
CA ASP A 125 -1.23 -2.15 3.38
C ASP A 125 -0.57 -1.42 4.56
N ALA A 126 0.73 -1.64 4.78
CA ALA A 126 1.51 -0.97 5.81
C ALA A 126 2.06 0.40 5.38
N PHE A 127 2.04 0.69 4.07
CA PHE A 127 2.41 2.00 3.55
C PHE A 127 1.14 2.82 3.30
N PRO A 128 1.17 4.15 3.48
CA PRO A 128 0.07 4.98 3.01
C PRO A 128 -0.12 4.66 1.53
N GLN A 129 -1.31 4.14 1.18
CA GLN A 129 -1.59 3.82 -0.20
C GLN A 129 -1.35 5.11 -0.99
N PRO A 130 -0.58 5.08 -2.09
CA PRO A 130 -0.53 6.23 -2.98
C PRO A 130 -1.99 6.52 -3.30
N LEU A 131 -2.45 7.75 -3.03
CA LEU A 131 -3.78 8.21 -3.41
C LEU A 131 -3.89 7.88 -4.89
N LEU A 132 -4.56 6.77 -5.19
CA LEU A 132 -4.83 6.38 -6.55
C LEU A 132 -5.60 7.59 -7.07
N LYS A 133 -5.04 8.27 -8.08
CA LYS A 133 -5.74 9.30 -8.86
C LYS A 133 -6.85 8.60 -9.65
N THR A 134 -7.78 7.96 -8.95
CA THR A 134 -8.97 7.32 -9.47
C THR A 134 -10.09 8.26 -9.17
N ASP A 135 -10.14 9.25 -10.05
CA ASP A 135 -11.24 10.11 -10.45
C ASP A 135 -10.61 11.46 -10.68
N VAL A 136 -10.49 11.83 -11.95
CA VAL A 136 -10.21 13.21 -12.33
C VAL A 136 -11.40 13.99 -11.80
N LEU A 137 -11.28 14.48 -10.55
CA LEU A 137 -12.25 15.36 -9.92
C LEU A 137 -12.50 16.48 -10.93
N LYS A 138 -13.75 16.65 -11.36
CA LYS A 138 -14.09 17.79 -12.19
C LYS A 138 -14.26 18.98 -11.28
N MET A 139 -14.06 20.17 -11.84
CA MET A 139 -14.30 21.41 -11.11
C MET A 139 -15.75 21.52 -10.60
N GLU A 140 -16.67 20.80 -11.24
CA GLU A 140 -18.09 20.66 -10.88
C GLU A 140 -18.32 19.86 -9.59
N ASP A 141 -17.42 18.95 -9.25
CA ASP A 141 -17.51 18.08 -8.07
C ASP A 141 -16.92 18.74 -6.82
N LEU A 142 -16.21 19.87 -7.00
CA LEU A 142 -15.63 20.63 -5.91
C LEU A 142 -16.72 21.43 -5.18
N GLN A 143 -16.68 21.37 -3.86
CA GLN A 143 -17.55 22.15 -2.98
C GLN A 143 -16.70 23.06 -2.10
N VAL A 144 -17.17 24.28 -1.87
CA VAL A 144 -16.55 25.20 -0.91
C VAL A 144 -16.53 24.55 0.47
N GLY A 145 -15.38 24.58 1.14
CA GLY A 145 -15.12 23.93 2.42
C GLY A 145 -14.59 22.50 2.33
N MET A 146 -14.55 21.89 1.14
CA MET A 146 -14.00 20.55 0.94
C MET A 146 -12.50 20.53 1.25
N GLU A 147 -12.08 19.54 2.05
CA GLU A 147 -10.68 19.28 2.37
C GLU A 147 -10.07 18.35 1.31
N LEU A 148 -8.91 18.73 0.77
CA LEU A 148 -8.19 17.98 -0.25
C LEU A 148 -6.70 17.97 0.07
N GLN A 149 -6.01 16.91 -0.34
CA GLN A 149 -4.55 16.90 -0.39
C GLN A 149 -4.09 17.18 -1.81
N GLY A 150 -3.13 18.08 -1.95
CA GLY A 150 -2.59 18.47 -3.25
C GLY A 150 -1.09 18.66 -3.22
N THR A 151 -0.49 18.67 -4.40
CA THR A 151 0.96 18.85 -4.57
C THR A 151 1.29 20.24 -5.07
N VAL A 152 2.23 20.94 -4.42
CA VAL A 152 2.67 22.27 -4.85
C VAL A 152 3.40 22.16 -6.20
N ARG A 153 2.80 22.75 -7.24
CA ARG A 153 3.35 22.76 -8.61
C ARG A 153 4.25 23.95 -8.86
N ASN A 154 3.92 25.09 -8.27
CA ASN A 154 4.64 26.33 -8.48
C ASN A 154 4.47 27.26 -7.27
N VAL A 155 5.50 28.05 -6.97
CA VAL A 155 5.49 29.03 -5.89
C VAL A 155 5.81 30.40 -6.50
N VAL A 156 4.98 31.39 -6.18
CA VAL A 156 5.10 32.77 -6.66
C VAL A 156 5.12 33.73 -5.48
N ASP A 157 5.48 35.00 -5.68
CA ASP A 157 5.65 35.94 -4.55
C ASP A 157 4.38 36.17 -3.71
N PHE A 158 3.20 36.03 -4.33
CA PHE A 158 1.90 36.25 -3.69
C PHE A 158 1.17 34.96 -3.29
N GLY A 159 1.77 33.78 -3.48
CA GLY A 159 1.11 32.52 -3.15
C GLY A 159 1.75 31.25 -3.73
N ALA A 160 1.02 30.15 -3.71
CA ALA A 160 1.44 28.88 -4.26
C ALA A 160 0.31 28.21 -5.07
N PHE A 161 0.67 27.57 -6.17
CA PHE A 161 -0.23 26.77 -6.99
C PHE A 161 -0.15 25.31 -6.58
N VAL A 162 -1.32 24.72 -6.30
CA VAL A 162 -1.46 23.36 -5.78
C VAL A 162 -2.33 22.54 -6.73
N ASP A 163 -1.77 21.42 -7.20
CA ASP A 163 -2.49 20.40 -7.97
C ASP A 163 -3.27 19.51 -6.99
N ILE A 164 -4.59 19.71 -6.97
CA ILE A 164 -5.55 18.95 -6.15
C ILE A 164 -6.19 17.78 -6.93
N GLY A 165 -5.63 17.39 -8.08
CA GLY A 165 -6.15 16.30 -8.90
C GLY A 165 -7.25 16.68 -9.90
N VAL A 166 -7.55 17.97 -10.05
CA VAL A 166 -8.43 18.51 -11.09
C VAL A 166 -7.61 19.06 -12.27
N LYS A 167 -8.24 19.36 -13.41
CA LYS A 167 -7.53 19.88 -14.59
C LYS A 167 -6.86 21.26 -14.39
N GLN A 168 -7.28 22.01 -13.37
CA GLN A 168 -6.82 23.37 -13.07
C GLN A 168 -6.17 23.41 -11.70
N ASP A 169 -4.99 24.03 -11.62
CA ASP A 169 -4.33 24.24 -10.33
C ASP A 169 -5.10 25.26 -9.48
N GLY A 170 -5.18 24.99 -8.18
CA GLY A 170 -5.74 25.95 -7.23
C GLY A 170 -4.66 26.88 -6.68
N LEU A 171 -5.02 28.14 -6.46
CA LEU A 171 -4.12 29.16 -5.91
C LEU A 171 -4.35 29.29 -4.40
N VAL A 172 -3.31 29.11 -3.61
CA VAL A 172 -3.27 29.49 -2.19
C VAL A 172 -2.57 30.84 -2.07
N HIS A 173 -3.28 31.86 -1.61
CA HIS A 173 -2.69 33.18 -1.38
C HIS A 173 -1.72 33.16 -0.19
N ILE A 174 -0.68 34.02 -0.18
CA ILE A 174 0.35 34.06 0.87
C ILE A 174 -0.24 34.22 2.29
N SER A 175 -1.33 34.98 2.43
CA SER A 175 -2.02 35.18 3.71
C SER A 175 -2.83 33.96 4.18
N LYS A 176 -3.02 32.97 3.30
CA LYS A 176 -3.79 31.74 3.52
C LYS A 176 -2.88 30.50 3.61
N LEU A 177 -1.56 30.67 3.47
CA LEU A 177 -0.58 29.60 3.70
C LEU A 177 -0.41 29.30 5.19
N GLN A 178 -0.47 30.32 6.04
CA GLN A 178 -0.33 30.17 7.49
C GLN A 178 -0.96 31.37 8.23
N LYS A 179 -1.33 31.19 9.50
CA LYS A 179 -1.91 32.25 10.34
C LYS A 179 -0.96 33.42 10.62
N ARG A 180 0.36 33.17 10.57
CA ARG A 180 1.39 34.18 10.83
C ARG A 180 1.69 34.96 9.55
N ARG A 181 2.09 36.23 9.70
CA ARG A 181 2.57 37.04 8.57
C ARG A 181 3.91 36.51 8.09
N ILE A 182 3.95 36.04 6.85
CA ILE A 182 5.15 35.48 6.21
C ILE A 182 5.65 36.49 5.16
N LYS A 183 6.97 36.54 4.95
CA LYS A 183 7.59 37.42 3.95
C LYS A 183 7.64 36.76 2.57
N HIS A 184 7.97 35.47 2.50
CA HIS A 184 7.92 34.69 1.25
C HIS A 184 7.23 33.32 1.42
N PRO A 185 6.39 32.90 0.45
CA PRO A 185 5.73 31.58 0.46
C PRO A 185 6.70 30.39 0.57
N LEU A 186 7.93 30.53 0.07
CA LEU A 186 8.99 29.52 0.16
C LEU A 186 9.42 29.19 1.60
N GLU A 187 9.08 30.03 2.58
CA GLU A 187 9.30 29.73 4.01
C GLU A 187 8.34 28.67 4.55
N VAL A 188 7.25 28.39 3.84
CA VAL A 188 6.17 27.48 4.28
C VAL A 188 5.99 26.30 3.35
N VAL A 189 6.16 26.52 2.04
CA VAL A 189 5.93 25.48 1.02
C VAL A 189 7.05 25.47 -0.01
N ALA A 190 7.49 24.28 -0.38
CA ALA A 190 8.44 24.04 -1.47
C ALA A 190 7.74 23.37 -2.67
N LEU A 191 8.38 23.45 -3.84
CA LEU A 191 7.89 22.79 -5.05
C LEU A 191 7.96 21.27 -4.87
N GLY A 192 6.83 20.60 -5.07
CA GLY A 192 6.68 19.16 -4.86
C GLY A 192 6.13 18.76 -3.49
N ASP A 193 5.93 19.69 -2.57
CA ASP A 193 5.37 19.39 -1.25
C ASP A 193 3.91 18.93 -1.35
N ILE A 194 3.55 17.95 -0.53
CA ILE A 194 2.18 17.49 -0.35
C ILE A 194 1.57 18.28 0.80
N VAL A 195 0.54 19.07 0.51
CA VAL A 195 -0.12 19.96 1.46
C VAL A 195 -1.62 19.67 1.55
N THR A 196 -2.19 19.83 2.74
CA THR A 196 -3.64 19.82 2.95
C THR A 196 -4.20 21.22 2.70
N VAL A 197 -5.23 21.30 1.88
CA VAL A 197 -5.88 22.55 1.45
C VAL A 197 -7.39 22.41 1.53
N TRP A 198 -8.08 23.52 1.76
CA TRP A 198 -9.53 23.61 1.70
C TRP A 198 -9.94 24.52 0.54
N VAL A 199 -11.06 24.18 -0.11
CA VAL A 199 -11.62 24.99 -1.18
C VAL A 199 -12.30 26.23 -0.59
N GLU A 200 -11.79 27.42 -0.88
CA GLU A 200 -12.38 28.68 -0.41
C GLU A 200 -13.41 29.21 -1.42
N GLN A 201 -13.08 29.18 -2.71
CA GLN A 201 -13.96 29.67 -3.77
C GLN A 201 -13.68 28.97 -5.09
N ILE A 202 -14.73 28.77 -5.89
CA ILE A 202 -14.67 28.14 -7.21
C ILE A 202 -15.30 29.11 -8.21
N ASP A 203 -14.55 29.53 -9.23
CA ASP A 203 -15.06 30.31 -10.36
C ASP A 203 -15.02 29.45 -11.63
N VAL A 204 -16.12 28.74 -11.88
CA VAL A 204 -16.28 27.82 -13.02
C VAL A 204 -16.16 28.56 -14.36
N ASN A 205 -16.62 29.81 -14.44
CA ASN A 205 -16.57 30.60 -15.68
C ASN A 205 -15.14 30.97 -16.08
N LYS A 206 -14.27 31.22 -15.09
CA LYS A 206 -12.86 31.58 -15.31
C LYS A 206 -11.88 30.42 -15.14
N GLY A 207 -12.36 29.24 -14.74
CA GLY A 207 -11.53 28.07 -14.46
C GLY A 207 -10.54 28.31 -13.32
N ARG A 208 -10.92 29.09 -12.30
CA ARG A 208 -10.06 29.42 -11.15
C ARG A 208 -10.58 28.79 -9.87
N ILE A 209 -9.66 28.27 -9.06
CA ILE A 209 -9.95 27.65 -7.77
C ILE A 209 -9.09 28.37 -6.73
N SER A 210 -9.75 29.00 -5.75
CA SER A 210 -9.09 29.61 -4.60
C SER A 210 -9.02 28.59 -3.48
N LEU A 211 -7.82 28.33 -2.99
CA LEU A 211 -7.53 27.37 -1.94
C LEU A 211 -6.96 28.08 -0.71
N THR A 212 -7.09 27.44 0.44
CA THR A 212 -6.52 27.91 1.70
C THR A 212 -5.88 26.74 2.44
N MET A 213 -4.73 26.96 3.08
CA MET A 213 -4.12 25.99 4.00
C MET A 213 -4.55 26.25 5.46
N LEU A 214 -5.45 27.20 5.67
CA LEU A 214 -6.06 27.45 6.97
C LEU A 214 -7.36 26.64 7.13
N PRO A 215 -7.51 25.89 8.23
CA PRO A 215 -8.73 25.15 8.52
C PRO A 215 -9.96 26.09 8.53
N PRO A 216 -11.16 25.64 8.14
CA PRO A 216 -12.37 26.45 8.18
C PRO A 216 -12.67 27.05 9.57
N LYS A 217 -12.28 26.35 10.65
CA LYS A 217 -12.40 26.83 12.05
C LYS A 217 -11.57 28.07 12.36
N ASP A 218 -10.57 28.35 11.52
CA ASP A 218 -9.58 29.41 11.69
C ASP A 218 -9.79 30.58 10.71
N GLN A 219 -10.85 30.53 9.89
CA GLN A 219 -11.19 31.56 8.91
C GLN A 219 -12.08 32.67 9.48
N THR A 220 -12.49 32.55 10.74
CA THR A 220 -13.19 33.61 11.47
C THR A 220 -12.18 34.63 11.98
N ILE A 221 -12.06 35.76 11.28
CA ILE A 221 -11.46 36.97 11.83
C ILE A 221 -12.63 37.89 12.18
N GLU A 222 -12.73 38.29 13.45
CA GLU A 222 -13.59 39.37 13.93
C GLU A 222 -13.44 40.60 13.04
N GLY A 223 -14.57 41.16 12.60
CA GLY A 223 -14.66 42.38 11.81
C GLY A 223 -16.07 42.60 11.31
#